data_AF-A0A179F1H8-F1
#
_entry.id   AF-A0A179F1H8-F1
#
_cell.length_a   1.000
_cell.length_b   1.000
_cell.length_c   1.000
_cell.angle_alpha   90.00
_cell.angle_beta   90.00
_cell.angle_gamma   90.00
#
_symmetry.space_group_name_H-M   'P 1'
#
loop_
_entity.id
_entity.type
_entity.pdbx_description
1 polymer ?
#
loop_
_entity_poly.entity_id
_entity_poly.type
_entity_poly.pdbx_seq_one_letter_code
_entity_poly.pdbx_strand_id
1 'polypeptide(L)'
;MAPHYFSVLCNAIAQLSIPDSEIGAVPEIPYFAEEWAFQAVLGIILAALLTEASIREVGIWISIAYRLILEYCPAHPVDASREWRKLFSGLQIVDLEHASLHMSHPVIPLEAPLSSLQHLHHDQIYKLSRMMHTGLSQFTGRKLPTIWCSFNSTPPQRQEPTSNFTAIDAAVIRDWARQLDQWLVEFSNAPDGPEASSNIVFRQYVLHRLVVLSIYHPARGCDLWAKGITLGEQQELLLSARATLKLHRHDELIWTNWDLVLITWAALIVLQATCGCAGEPDDLTDVKLHLAKLEQAKDTDPALWARLISRLEEGLRKSQAPAPTESKQCEYVSTNLDYSWHIFDEVSLRNIGFTG
;
A
#
# COMPACT_ATOMS: atom_id res chain seq x y z
N MET A 1 19.30 -4.90 -4.44
CA MET A 1 20.07 -5.98 -3.78
C MET A 1 20.59 -6.91 -4.87
N ALA A 2 21.82 -7.43 -4.80
CA ALA A 2 22.27 -8.36 -5.83
C ALA A 2 21.36 -9.61 -5.82
N PRO A 3 20.90 -10.12 -6.98
CA PRO A 3 19.98 -11.27 -7.09
C PRO A 3 20.41 -12.50 -6.28
N HIS A 4 21.71 -12.65 -6.05
CA HIS A 4 22.29 -13.68 -5.21
C HIS A 4 21.84 -13.60 -3.73
N TYR A 5 21.75 -12.40 -3.14
CA TYR A 5 21.31 -12.24 -1.76
C TYR A 5 19.82 -12.59 -1.59
N PHE A 6 19.01 -12.22 -2.58
CA PHE A 6 17.59 -12.58 -2.60
C PHE A 6 17.38 -14.10 -2.70
N SER A 7 18.10 -14.78 -3.58
CA SER A 7 18.04 -16.24 -3.70
C SER A 7 18.50 -16.94 -2.41
N VAL A 8 19.60 -16.48 -1.81
CA VAL A 8 20.08 -17.00 -0.51
C VAL A 8 19.05 -16.80 0.60
N LEU A 9 18.42 -15.62 0.65
CA LEU A 9 17.38 -15.30 1.62
C LEU A 9 16.14 -16.18 1.46
N CYS A 10 15.65 -16.33 0.22
CA CYS A 10 14.52 -17.22 -0.09
C CYS A 10 14.84 -18.69 0.23
N ASN A 11 16.07 -19.16 -0.04
CA ASN A 11 16.51 -20.51 0.31
C ASN A 11 16.58 -20.69 1.83
N ALA A 12 17.08 -19.71 2.58
CA ALA A 12 17.08 -19.74 4.03
C ALA A 12 15.65 -19.79 4.60
N ILE A 13 14.71 -19.02 4.03
CA ILE A 13 13.30 -19.05 4.45
C ILE A 13 12.64 -20.37 4.09
N ALA A 14 12.91 -20.91 2.90
CA ALA A 14 12.43 -22.23 2.51
C ALA A 14 12.96 -23.30 3.49
N GLN A 15 14.22 -23.20 3.92
CA GLN A 15 14.80 -24.10 4.92
C GLN A 15 14.17 -23.93 6.30
N LEU A 16 13.86 -22.71 6.75
CA LEU A 16 13.08 -22.46 7.97
C LEU A 16 11.65 -23.03 7.89
N SER A 17 11.14 -23.23 6.68
CA SER A 17 9.81 -23.80 6.43
C SER A 17 9.83 -25.33 6.30
N ILE A 18 11.02 -25.96 6.25
CA ILE A 18 11.20 -27.41 6.11
C ILE A 18 11.62 -27.99 7.47
N PRO A 19 10.84 -28.94 8.03
CA PRO A 19 11.24 -29.66 9.24
C PRO A 19 12.58 -30.39 9.05
N ASP A 20 13.43 -30.39 10.07
CA ASP A 20 14.70 -31.13 10.16
C ASP A 20 15.88 -30.64 9.28
N SER A 21 15.82 -29.41 8.75
CA SER A 21 16.97 -28.81 8.06
C SER A 21 18.09 -28.40 9.03
N GLU A 22 19.35 -28.73 8.72
CA GLU A 22 20.53 -28.31 9.51
C GLU A 22 20.67 -26.79 9.64
N ILE A 23 20.25 -26.02 8.64
CA ILE A 23 20.32 -24.54 8.64
C ILE A 23 19.14 -23.93 9.41
N GLY A 24 18.02 -24.65 9.51
CA GLY A 24 16.85 -24.30 10.31
C GLY A 24 16.88 -24.87 11.73
N ALA A 25 17.95 -25.55 12.12
CA ALA A 25 18.06 -26.19 13.42
C ALA A 25 18.21 -25.13 14.52
N VAL A 26 17.24 -25.13 15.44
CA VAL A 26 17.28 -24.26 16.62
C VAL A 26 18.47 -24.67 17.49
N PRO A 27 19.37 -23.74 17.87
CA PRO A 27 20.44 -24.02 18.80
C PRO A 27 19.91 -24.60 20.14
N GLU A 28 20.56 -25.62 20.69
CA GLU A 28 20.13 -26.25 21.96
C GLU A 28 20.25 -25.31 23.17
N ILE A 29 21.13 -24.31 23.09
CA ILE A 29 21.39 -23.36 24.16
C ILE A 29 20.37 -22.21 24.08
N PRO A 30 19.58 -21.95 25.14
CA PRO A 30 18.48 -20.97 25.11
C PRO A 30 18.87 -19.57 24.65
N TYR A 31 20.04 -19.08 25.07
CA TYR A 31 20.54 -17.76 24.68
C TYR A 31 20.79 -17.67 23.17
N PHE A 32 21.44 -18.68 22.57
CA PHE A 32 21.69 -18.71 21.14
C PHE A 32 20.42 -18.98 20.32
N ALA A 33 19.44 -19.68 20.91
CA ALA A 33 18.13 -19.90 20.29
C ALA A 33 17.33 -18.59 20.15
N GLU A 34 17.35 -17.72 21.17
CA GLU A 34 16.73 -16.40 21.10
C GLU A 34 17.36 -15.54 20.00
N GLU A 35 18.70 -15.44 19.97
CA GLU A 35 19.43 -14.66 18.97
C GLU A 35 19.17 -15.21 17.55
N TRP A 36 19.20 -16.53 17.38
CA TRP A 36 18.86 -17.18 16.12
C TRP A 36 17.44 -16.83 15.66
N ALA A 37 16.45 -16.91 16.56
CA ALA A 37 15.06 -16.60 16.23
C ALA A 37 14.89 -15.13 15.85
N PHE A 38 15.57 -14.21 16.56
CA PHE A 38 15.56 -12.79 16.25
C PHE A 38 16.08 -12.52 14.83
N GLN A 39 17.23 -13.08 14.48
CA GLN A 39 17.83 -12.93 13.15
C GLN A 39 16.98 -13.58 12.06
N ALA A 40 16.37 -14.75 12.34
CA ALA A 40 15.46 -15.42 11.43
C ALA A 40 14.21 -14.56 11.14
N VAL A 41 13.59 -13.98 12.18
CA VAL A 41 12.45 -13.07 12.04
C VAL A 41 12.82 -11.84 11.24
N LEU A 42 13.96 -11.21 11.53
CA LEU A 42 14.45 -10.05 10.77
C LEU A 42 14.68 -10.40 9.29
N GLY A 43 15.28 -11.57 9.01
CA GLY A 43 15.48 -12.07 7.66
C GLY A 43 14.15 -12.29 6.92
N ILE A 44 13.16 -12.88 7.59
CA ILE A 44 11.81 -13.05 7.02
C ILE A 44 11.15 -11.71 6.71
N ILE A 45 11.21 -10.73 7.63
CA ILE A 45 10.68 -9.38 7.40
C ILE A 45 11.33 -8.74 6.17
N LEU A 46 12.67 -8.81 6.08
CA LEU A 46 13.40 -8.28 4.93
C LEU A 46 12.98 -8.96 3.62
N ALA A 47 12.81 -10.28 3.62
CA ALA A 47 12.37 -11.00 2.43
C ALA A 47 10.94 -10.64 2.03
N ALA A 48 10.06 -10.51 3.02
CA ALA A 48 8.68 -10.10 2.81
C ALA A 48 8.63 -8.70 2.20
N LEU A 49 9.35 -7.71 2.74
CA LEU A 49 9.45 -6.36 2.15
C LEU A 49 9.90 -6.38 0.68
N LEU A 50 10.81 -7.29 0.32
CA LEU A 50 11.30 -7.44 -1.05
C LEU A 50 10.30 -8.11 -2.00
N THR A 51 9.23 -8.72 -1.49
CA THR A 51 8.37 -9.62 -2.28
C THR A 51 6.87 -9.48 -2.02
N GLU A 52 6.44 -8.66 -1.06
CA GLU A 52 5.06 -8.54 -0.57
C GLU A 52 4.03 -8.20 -1.65
N ALA A 53 4.47 -7.62 -2.77
CA ALA A 53 3.62 -7.36 -3.93
C ALA A 53 3.79 -8.39 -5.07
N SER A 54 4.88 -9.17 -5.05
CA SER A 54 5.28 -10.09 -6.12
C SER A 54 4.86 -11.53 -5.87
N ILE A 55 4.90 -11.97 -4.61
CA ILE A 55 4.71 -13.36 -4.18
C ILE A 55 3.55 -13.45 -3.20
N ARG A 56 2.57 -14.30 -3.51
CA ARG A 56 1.37 -14.49 -2.67
C ARG A 56 1.67 -15.28 -1.39
N GLU A 57 2.67 -16.16 -1.46
CA GLU A 57 3.09 -17.03 -0.36
C GLU A 57 3.79 -16.27 0.79
N VAL A 58 4.03 -14.96 0.64
CA VAL A 58 4.58 -14.09 1.70
C VAL A 58 3.77 -14.17 2.99
N GLY A 59 2.44 -14.30 2.93
CA GLY A 59 1.61 -14.51 4.12
C GLY A 59 1.99 -15.76 4.94
N ILE A 60 2.54 -16.80 4.31
CA ILE A 60 3.07 -17.99 5.00
C ILE A 60 4.33 -17.62 5.78
N TRP A 61 5.24 -16.87 5.17
CA TRP A 61 6.47 -16.43 5.82
C TRP A 61 6.19 -15.53 7.02
N ILE A 62 5.25 -14.60 6.86
CA ILE A 62 4.75 -13.75 7.95
C ILE A 62 4.21 -14.61 9.11
N SER A 63 3.44 -15.66 8.79
CA SER A 63 2.93 -16.60 9.79
C SER A 63 4.04 -17.32 10.55
N ILE A 64 5.11 -17.73 9.86
CA ILE A 64 6.29 -18.39 10.46
C ILE A 64 7.01 -17.42 11.40
N ALA A 65 7.31 -16.21 10.93
CA ALA A 65 7.95 -15.18 11.75
C ALA A 65 7.12 -14.85 13.00
N TYR A 66 5.80 -14.75 12.87
CA TYR A 66 4.92 -14.52 14.01
C TYR A 66 5.02 -15.64 15.05
N ARG A 67 5.04 -16.91 14.64
CA ARG A 67 5.22 -18.03 15.57
C ARG A 67 6.59 -18.00 16.27
N LEU A 68 7.66 -17.70 15.53
CA LEU A 68 9.00 -17.55 16.12
C LEU A 68 9.03 -16.44 17.17
N ILE A 69 8.37 -15.31 16.93
CA ILE A 69 8.22 -14.24 17.92
C ILE A 69 7.52 -14.78 19.18
N LEU A 70 6.41 -15.51 19.04
CA LEU A 70 5.67 -16.01 20.20
C LEU A 70 6.45 -17.03 21.04
N GLU A 71 7.28 -17.84 20.39
CA GLU A 71 8.03 -18.92 21.03
C GLU A 71 9.31 -18.43 21.71
N TYR A 72 10.02 -17.47 21.11
CA TYR A 72 11.36 -17.06 21.54
C TYR A 72 11.43 -15.66 22.15
N CYS A 73 10.36 -14.85 22.11
CA CYS A 73 10.37 -13.53 22.74
C CYS A 73 10.49 -13.64 24.27
N PRO A 74 11.40 -12.88 24.92
CA PRO A 74 11.53 -12.88 26.37
C PRO A 74 10.25 -12.49 27.09
N ALA A 75 9.84 -13.32 28.06
CA ALA A 75 8.67 -13.06 28.91
C ALA A 75 8.89 -11.90 29.90
N HIS A 76 10.14 -11.61 30.25
CA HIS A 76 10.50 -10.55 31.19
C HIS A 76 10.94 -9.29 30.43
N PRO A 77 10.55 -8.09 30.88
CA PRO A 77 10.91 -6.82 30.23
C PRO A 77 12.40 -6.52 30.43
N VAL A 78 13.22 -6.98 29.50
CA VAL A 78 14.65 -6.67 29.38
C VAL A 78 14.82 -5.71 28.20
N ASP A 79 15.98 -5.07 28.03
CA ASP A 79 16.25 -4.20 26.88
C ASP A 79 15.98 -4.88 25.52
N ALA A 80 16.28 -6.18 25.40
CA ALA A 80 15.96 -6.99 24.21
C ALA A 80 14.45 -7.02 23.88
N SER A 81 13.56 -6.95 24.87
CA SER A 81 12.10 -6.92 24.64
C SER A 81 11.66 -5.71 23.81
N ARG A 82 12.42 -4.60 23.85
CA ARG A 82 12.15 -3.42 23.00
C ARG A 82 12.44 -3.70 21.53
N GLU A 83 13.48 -4.47 21.24
CA GLU A 83 13.85 -4.83 19.86
C GLU A 83 12.86 -5.83 19.28
N TRP A 84 12.45 -6.84 20.07
CA TRP A 84 11.37 -7.75 19.70
C TRP A 84 10.04 -7.03 19.43
N ARG A 85 9.69 -6.01 20.22
CA ARG A 85 8.51 -5.17 19.95
C ARG A 85 8.62 -4.43 18.61
N LYS A 86 9.81 -3.91 18.26
CA LYS A 86 10.04 -3.27 16.97
C LYS A 86 9.92 -4.26 15.81
N LEU A 87 10.49 -5.48 15.94
CA LEU A 87 10.33 -6.53 14.94
C LEU A 87 8.85 -6.91 14.77
N PHE A 88 8.13 -7.10 15.86
CA PHE A 88 6.70 -7.38 15.83
C PHE A 88 5.91 -6.27 15.13
N SER A 89 6.19 -5.00 15.46
CA SER A 89 5.60 -3.83 14.80
C SER A 89 5.88 -3.81 13.30
N GLY A 90 7.12 -4.07 12.89
CA GLY A 90 7.51 -4.13 11.48
C GLY A 90 6.80 -5.25 10.74
N LEU A 91 6.71 -6.42 11.36
CA LEU A 91 6.01 -7.58 10.80
C LEU A 91 4.50 -7.32 10.65
N GLN A 92 3.86 -6.63 11.61
CA GLN A 92 2.46 -6.19 11.50
C GLN A 92 2.23 -5.23 10.34
N ILE A 93 3.16 -4.29 10.09
CA ILE A 93 3.06 -3.35 8.98
C ILE A 93 3.14 -4.10 7.64
N VAL A 94 4.14 -4.98 7.48
CA VAL A 94 4.32 -5.78 6.27
C VAL A 94 3.10 -6.66 5.99
N ASP A 95 2.52 -7.27 7.03
CA ASP A 95 1.28 -8.06 6.91
C ASP A 95 0.09 -7.21 6.46
N LEU A 96 -0.08 -6.01 7.01
CA LEU A 96 -1.15 -5.09 6.58
C LEU A 96 -0.96 -4.62 5.14
N GLU A 97 0.26 -4.24 4.76
CA GLU A 97 0.59 -3.83 3.40
C GLU A 97 0.33 -4.96 2.40
N HIS A 98 0.85 -6.16 2.67
CA HIS A 98 0.58 -7.35 1.87
C HIS A 98 -0.92 -7.66 1.77
N ALA A 99 -1.63 -7.68 2.91
CA ALA A 99 -3.06 -7.97 2.94
C ALA A 99 -3.89 -6.94 2.18
N SER A 100 -3.49 -5.66 2.19
CA SER A 100 -4.19 -4.59 1.47
C SER A 100 -4.13 -4.76 -0.05
N LEU A 101 -3.00 -5.19 -0.61
CA LEU A 101 -2.86 -5.43 -2.05
C LEU A 101 -3.71 -6.60 -2.52
N HIS A 102 -3.91 -7.59 -1.65
CA HIS A 102 -4.63 -8.82 -1.95
C HIS A 102 -6.07 -8.87 -1.44
N MET A 103 -6.53 -7.85 -0.70
CA MET A 103 -7.82 -7.84 0.00
C MET A 103 -8.03 -9.10 0.87
N SER A 104 -6.96 -9.56 1.53
CA SER A 104 -6.97 -10.71 2.44
C SER A 104 -7.10 -10.26 3.90
N HIS A 105 -7.19 -11.22 4.82
CA HIS A 105 -7.13 -10.91 6.25
C HIS A 105 -5.67 -10.76 6.66
N PRO A 106 -5.31 -9.74 7.45
CA PRO A 106 -4.04 -9.75 8.17
C PRO A 106 -3.95 -11.01 9.02
N VAL A 107 -2.79 -11.66 9.01
CA VAL A 107 -2.54 -12.87 9.80
C VAL A 107 -2.22 -12.51 11.25
N ILE A 108 -1.54 -11.39 11.46
CA ILE A 108 -1.02 -11.00 12.77
C ILE A 108 -2.08 -10.22 13.52
N PRO A 109 -2.45 -10.64 14.75
CA PRO A 109 -3.43 -9.92 15.52
C PRO A 109 -2.93 -8.52 15.85
N LEU A 110 -3.87 -7.58 15.92
CA LEU A 110 -3.60 -6.20 16.28
C LEU A 110 -2.95 -6.08 17.67
N GLU A 111 -3.45 -6.83 18.64
CA GLU A 111 -2.92 -6.89 20.00
C GLU A 111 -2.04 -8.12 20.17
N ALA A 112 -0.80 -7.89 20.58
CA ALA A 112 0.11 -8.99 20.88
C ALA A 112 -0.35 -9.75 22.14
N PRO A 113 -0.30 -11.09 22.13
CA PRO A 113 -0.66 -11.89 23.30
C PRO A 113 0.37 -11.75 24.44
N LEU A 114 1.60 -11.36 24.12
CA LEU A 114 2.66 -11.12 25.10
C LEU A 114 2.71 -9.64 25.50
N SER A 115 2.69 -9.36 26.80
CA SER A 115 2.76 -7.99 27.33
C SER A 115 4.05 -7.26 26.94
N SER A 116 5.15 -7.98 26.74
CA SER A 116 6.42 -7.42 26.26
C SER A 116 6.31 -6.79 24.87
N LEU A 117 5.40 -7.31 24.04
CA LEU A 117 5.17 -6.90 22.65
C LEU A 117 4.05 -5.86 22.48
N GLN A 118 3.30 -5.55 23.55
CA GLN A 118 2.19 -4.59 23.46
C GLN A 118 2.70 -3.17 23.16
N HIS A 119 1.94 -2.48 22.30
CA HIS A 119 2.20 -1.10 21.91
C HIS A 119 1.77 -0.12 23.00
N LEU A 120 2.40 1.05 23.04
CA LEU A 120 1.89 2.16 23.84
C LEU A 120 0.64 2.72 23.14
N HIS A 121 -0.47 2.87 23.86
CA HIS A 121 -1.75 3.32 23.29
C HIS A 121 -1.73 4.71 22.62
N HIS A 122 -0.67 5.49 22.86
CA HIS A 122 -0.46 6.81 22.26
C HIS A 122 0.40 6.79 21.00
N ASP A 123 0.89 5.62 20.57
CA ASP A 123 1.69 5.50 19.35
C ASP A 123 0.81 5.73 18.11
N GLN A 124 1.21 6.72 17.31
CA GLN A 124 0.49 7.13 16.10
C GLN A 124 0.58 6.08 14.98
N ILE A 125 1.67 5.32 14.91
CA ILE A 125 1.82 4.20 13.97
C ILE A 125 0.85 3.09 14.36
N TYR A 126 0.76 2.78 15.66
CA TYR A 126 -0.21 1.80 16.15
C TYR A 126 -1.66 2.22 15.87
N LYS A 127 -2.00 3.50 16.05
CA LYS A 127 -3.33 4.02 15.67
C LYS A 127 -3.61 3.82 14.18
N LEU A 128 -2.65 4.13 13.30
CA LEU A 128 -2.78 3.90 11.86
C LEU A 128 -2.97 2.41 11.54
N SER A 129 -2.12 1.54 12.08
CA SER A 129 -2.23 0.08 11.88
C SER A 129 -3.58 -0.46 12.34
N ARG A 130 -4.13 0.02 13.46
CA ARG A 130 -5.47 -0.35 13.93
C ARG A 130 -6.57 0.07 12.96
N MET A 131 -6.52 1.31 12.46
CA MET A 131 -7.48 1.80 11.48
C MET A 131 -7.42 0.95 10.21
N MET A 132 -6.23 0.65 9.72
CA MET A 132 -6.01 -0.19 8.54
C MET A 132 -6.55 -1.61 8.74
N HIS A 133 -6.21 -2.25 9.86
CA HIS A 133 -6.69 -3.59 10.19
C HIS A 133 -8.22 -3.65 10.25
N THR A 134 -8.84 -2.66 10.90
CA THR A 134 -10.30 -2.60 11.07
C THR A 134 -11.00 -2.35 9.73
N GLY A 135 -10.50 -1.40 8.94
CA GLY A 135 -11.02 -1.06 7.62
C GLY A 135 -10.94 -2.22 6.64
N LEU A 136 -9.76 -2.85 6.49
CA LEU A 136 -9.55 -3.99 5.60
C LEU A 136 -10.46 -5.18 5.94
N SER A 137 -10.61 -5.47 7.24
CA SER A 137 -11.42 -6.61 7.72
C SER A 137 -12.89 -6.56 7.27
N GLN A 138 -13.44 -5.36 7.00
CA GLN A 138 -14.82 -5.21 6.50
C GLN A 138 -14.99 -5.72 5.05
N PHE A 139 -13.89 -5.84 4.31
CA PHE A 139 -13.90 -6.19 2.89
C PHE A 139 -13.23 -7.53 2.59
N THR A 140 -12.41 -8.04 3.51
CA THR A 140 -11.79 -9.36 3.42
C THR A 140 -12.82 -10.46 3.15
N GLY A 141 -12.48 -11.41 2.26
CA GLY A 141 -13.31 -12.60 2.00
C GLY A 141 -14.57 -12.36 1.16
N ARG A 142 -14.88 -11.09 0.84
CA ARG A 142 -16.02 -10.72 -0.01
C ARG A 142 -15.77 -10.88 -1.52
N LYS A 143 -14.56 -11.31 -1.89
CA LYS A 143 -14.13 -11.54 -3.28
C LYS A 143 -14.29 -10.29 -4.17
N LEU A 144 -14.10 -9.11 -3.59
CA LEU A 144 -14.03 -7.86 -4.36
C LEU A 144 -12.78 -7.87 -5.25
N PRO A 145 -12.83 -7.25 -6.44
CA PRO A 145 -11.63 -7.02 -7.24
C PRO A 145 -10.58 -6.25 -6.44
N THR A 146 -9.31 -6.57 -6.66
CA THR A 146 -8.19 -5.89 -6.00
C THR A 146 -7.50 -4.92 -6.94
N ILE A 147 -6.60 -4.10 -6.41
CA ILE A 147 -5.79 -3.17 -7.19
C ILE A 147 -5.03 -3.86 -8.34
N TRP A 148 -4.67 -5.14 -8.18
CA TRP A 148 -4.01 -5.98 -9.19
C TRP A 148 -4.80 -6.12 -10.49
N CYS A 149 -6.13 -5.96 -10.47
CA CYS A 149 -6.94 -5.91 -11.68
C CYS A 149 -6.49 -4.82 -12.66
N SER A 150 -5.95 -3.70 -12.15
CA SER A 150 -5.42 -2.60 -12.98
C SER A 150 -4.14 -2.99 -13.72
N PHE A 151 -3.37 -3.93 -13.17
CA PHE A 151 -2.04 -4.35 -13.63
C PHE A 151 -2.05 -5.62 -14.47
N ASN A 152 -3.20 -6.27 -14.61
CA ASN A 152 -3.35 -7.44 -15.46
C ASN A 152 -3.57 -7.03 -16.91
N SER A 153 -2.73 -7.53 -17.82
CA SER A 153 -2.73 -7.18 -19.25
C SER A 153 -3.91 -7.77 -20.02
N THR A 154 -4.64 -8.72 -19.42
CA THR A 154 -5.88 -9.21 -20.02
C THR A 154 -6.93 -8.13 -19.83
N PRO A 155 -7.51 -7.55 -20.91
CA PRO A 155 -8.69 -6.72 -20.73
C PRO A 155 -9.67 -7.57 -19.92
N PRO A 156 -10.32 -7.01 -18.88
CA PRO A 156 -11.40 -7.75 -18.26
C PRO A 156 -12.29 -8.18 -19.42
N GLN A 157 -12.41 -9.50 -19.64
CA GLN A 157 -13.60 -10.00 -20.34
C GLN A 157 -14.75 -9.23 -19.72
N ARG A 158 -15.73 -8.78 -20.52
CA ARG A 158 -16.96 -8.16 -20.02
C ARG A 158 -17.66 -9.13 -19.07
N GLN A 159 -17.10 -9.34 -17.90
CA GLN A 159 -17.76 -9.71 -16.69
C GLN A 159 -18.56 -8.45 -16.46
N GLU A 160 -19.86 -8.56 -16.68
CA GLU A 160 -20.77 -7.61 -16.06
C GLU A 160 -20.29 -7.39 -14.62
N PRO A 161 -20.32 -6.15 -14.10
CA PRO A 161 -19.93 -5.90 -12.74
C PRO A 161 -20.93 -6.62 -11.84
N THR A 162 -20.68 -7.89 -11.56
CA THR A 162 -21.20 -8.63 -10.42
C THR A 162 -20.43 -8.21 -9.17
N SER A 163 -19.96 -6.95 -9.12
CA SER A 163 -19.38 -6.40 -7.92
C SER A 163 -20.52 -6.32 -6.92
N ASN A 164 -20.43 -7.09 -5.84
CA ASN A 164 -21.29 -7.00 -4.67
C ASN A 164 -21.01 -5.70 -3.87
N PHE A 165 -20.61 -4.63 -4.56
CA PHE A 165 -20.34 -3.33 -3.98
C PHE A 165 -21.67 -2.62 -3.73
N THR A 166 -21.91 -2.27 -2.47
CA THR A 166 -23.19 -1.77 -1.97
C THR A 166 -23.05 -0.35 -1.44
N ALA A 167 -24.18 0.30 -1.16
CA ALA A 167 -24.19 1.59 -0.48
C ALA A 167 -23.59 1.52 0.95
N ILE A 168 -23.64 0.36 1.60
CA ILE A 168 -23.01 0.12 2.90
C ILE A 168 -21.49 0.20 2.75
N ASP A 169 -20.95 -0.37 1.68
CA ASP A 169 -19.51 -0.36 1.40
C ASP A 169 -18.99 1.06 1.19
N ALA A 170 -19.74 1.86 0.43
CA ALA A 170 -19.45 3.27 0.25
C ALA A 170 -19.50 4.05 1.58
N ALA A 171 -20.41 3.69 2.50
CA ALA A 171 -20.47 4.31 3.83
C ALA A 171 -19.28 3.94 4.72
N VAL A 172 -18.87 2.66 4.69
CA VAL A 172 -17.67 2.18 5.42
C VAL A 172 -16.41 2.86 4.89
N ILE A 173 -16.26 2.98 3.57
CA ILE A 173 -15.13 3.69 2.94
C ILE A 173 -15.10 5.16 3.38
N ARG A 174 -16.26 5.84 3.40
CA ARG A 174 -16.36 7.23 3.86
C ARG A 174 -15.99 7.39 5.33
N ASP A 175 -16.44 6.49 6.20
CA ASP A 175 -16.07 6.55 7.61
C ASP A 175 -14.58 6.31 7.82
N TRP A 176 -14.00 5.34 7.10
CA TRP A 176 -12.56 5.07 7.16
C TRP A 176 -11.72 6.25 6.66
N ALA A 177 -12.13 6.89 5.56
CA ALA A 177 -11.49 8.10 5.07
C ALA A 177 -11.47 9.23 6.10
N ARG A 178 -12.62 9.47 6.75
CA ARG A 178 -12.74 10.45 7.83
C ARG A 178 -11.83 10.15 9.02
N GLN A 179 -11.70 8.88 9.41
CA GLN A 179 -10.77 8.46 10.46
C GLN A 179 -9.31 8.76 10.08
N LEU A 180 -8.95 8.58 8.80
CA LEU A 180 -7.62 8.88 8.30
C LEU A 180 -7.31 10.39 8.29
N ASP A 181 -8.29 11.23 7.90
CA ASP A 181 -8.18 12.69 8.02
C ASP A 181 -7.97 13.12 9.48
N GLN A 182 -8.80 12.58 10.38
CA GLN A 182 -8.68 12.89 11.80
C GLN A 182 -7.31 12.49 12.36
N TRP A 183 -6.79 11.33 11.96
CA TRP A 183 -5.47 10.88 12.36
C TRP A 183 -4.36 11.83 11.90
N LEU A 184 -4.41 12.32 10.65
CA LEU A 184 -3.46 13.32 10.17
C LEU A 184 -3.51 14.59 11.02
N VAL A 185 -4.70 15.10 11.31
CA VAL A 185 -4.88 16.30 12.15
C VAL A 185 -4.33 16.07 13.56
N GLU A 186 -4.60 14.92 14.18
CA GLU A 186 -4.05 14.56 15.48
C GLU A 186 -2.51 14.47 15.45
N PHE A 187 -1.94 13.94 14.36
CA PHE A 187 -0.49 13.86 14.21
C PHE A 187 0.15 15.24 14.03
N SER A 188 -0.40 16.08 13.16
CA SER A 188 0.13 17.42 12.88
C SER A 188 0.08 18.36 14.09
N ASN A 189 -0.85 18.13 15.02
CA ASN A 189 -0.96 18.89 16.26
C ASN A 189 -0.15 18.28 17.42
N ALA A 190 0.53 17.15 17.22
CA ALA A 190 1.33 16.52 18.27
C ALA A 190 2.62 17.34 18.55
N PRO A 191 2.92 17.66 19.82
CA PRO A 191 4.00 18.60 20.17
C PRO A 191 5.44 18.10 19.92
N ASP A 192 5.66 16.84 19.52
CA ASP A 192 6.96 16.16 19.63
C ASP A 192 7.52 15.54 18.33
N GLY A 193 7.10 15.99 17.15
CA GLY A 193 7.61 15.44 15.87
C GLY A 193 8.83 16.20 15.32
N PRO A 194 10.01 15.58 15.08
CA PRO A 194 11.03 16.19 14.24
C PRO A 194 10.48 16.41 12.81
N GLU A 195 10.81 17.52 12.14
CA GLU A 195 10.29 17.85 10.79
C GLU A 195 10.45 16.70 9.77
N ALA A 196 11.52 15.91 9.88
CA ALA A 196 11.75 14.72 9.05
C ALA A 196 10.67 13.63 9.20
N SER A 197 9.98 13.56 10.35
CA SER A 197 8.86 12.65 10.57
C SER A 197 7.57 13.12 9.88
N SER A 198 7.44 14.43 9.61
CA SER A 198 6.25 15.00 8.96
C SER A 198 6.10 14.53 7.52
N ASN A 199 7.20 14.48 6.75
CA ASN A 199 7.18 14.01 5.36
C ASN A 199 6.82 12.52 5.27
N ILE A 200 7.38 11.69 6.16
CA ILE A 200 7.07 10.26 6.21
C ILE A 200 5.61 10.04 6.59
N VAL A 201 5.08 10.79 7.57
CA VAL A 201 3.68 10.65 7.97
C VAL A 201 2.73 11.14 6.88
N PHE A 202 3.04 12.25 6.25
CA PHE A 202 2.24 12.74 5.13
C PHE A 202 2.24 11.76 3.95
N ARG A 203 3.39 11.14 3.67
CA ARG A 203 3.50 10.05 2.70
C ARG A 203 2.60 8.87 3.06
N GLN A 204 2.68 8.41 4.29
CA GLN A 204 1.84 7.34 4.77
C GLN A 204 0.35 7.71 4.66
N TYR A 205 -0.03 8.93 5.03
CA TYR A 205 -1.38 9.44 4.84
C TYR A 205 -1.83 9.35 3.38
N VAL A 206 -1.07 9.94 2.45
CA VAL A 206 -1.41 10.00 1.02
C VAL A 206 -1.53 8.61 0.39
N LEU A 207 -0.61 7.68 0.73
CA LEU A 207 -0.67 6.31 0.22
C LEU A 207 -1.86 5.54 0.80
N HIS A 208 -2.15 5.71 2.08
CA HIS A 208 -3.32 5.09 2.71
C HIS A 208 -4.65 5.64 2.21
N ARG A 209 -4.72 6.92 1.79
CA ARG A 209 -5.88 7.44 1.04
C ARG A 209 -6.12 6.64 -0.23
N LEU A 210 -5.06 6.37 -1.00
CA LEU A 210 -5.17 5.54 -2.20
C LEU A 210 -5.59 4.11 -1.86
N VAL A 211 -5.13 3.54 -0.75
CA VAL A 211 -5.55 2.18 -0.33
C VAL A 211 -7.06 2.13 -0.07
N VAL A 212 -7.60 3.11 0.65
CA VAL A 212 -9.05 3.23 0.89
C VAL A 212 -9.81 3.30 -0.44
N LEU A 213 -9.32 4.11 -1.38
CA LEU A 213 -9.92 4.26 -2.71
C LEU A 213 -9.67 3.06 -3.64
N SER A 214 -8.67 2.23 -3.35
CA SER A 214 -8.29 1.03 -4.11
C SER A 214 -9.29 -0.11 -3.95
N ILE A 215 -10.24 0.01 -3.04
CA ILE A 215 -11.37 -0.91 -2.92
C ILE A 215 -12.47 -0.48 -3.91
N TYR A 216 -12.70 0.83 -3.99
CA TYR A 216 -13.77 1.42 -4.77
C TYR A 216 -13.52 1.30 -6.28
N HIS A 217 -12.38 1.79 -6.75
CA HIS A 217 -12.12 1.92 -8.18
C HIS A 217 -12.01 0.56 -8.92
N PRO A 218 -11.34 -0.47 -8.38
CA PRO A 218 -11.40 -1.83 -8.93
C PRO A 218 -12.78 -2.45 -8.90
N ALA A 219 -13.59 -2.22 -7.86
CA ALA A 219 -14.98 -2.68 -7.85
C ALA A 219 -15.83 -2.06 -8.98
N ARG A 220 -15.44 -0.88 -9.48
CA ARG A 220 -16.03 -0.23 -10.66
C ARG A 220 -15.36 -0.60 -11.99
N GLY A 221 -14.46 -1.58 -12.00
CA GLY A 221 -13.83 -2.12 -13.21
C GLY A 221 -12.49 -1.48 -13.58
N CYS A 222 -11.87 -0.72 -12.67
CA CYS A 222 -10.61 -0.02 -12.90
C CYS A 222 -10.66 1.03 -14.03
N ASP A 223 -11.84 1.59 -14.30
CA ASP A 223 -12.08 2.61 -15.32
C ASP A 223 -12.72 3.84 -14.68
N LEU A 224 -11.98 4.96 -14.70
CA LEU A 224 -12.39 6.28 -14.22
C LEU A 224 -13.65 6.78 -14.94
N TRP A 225 -13.93 6.28 -16.14
CA TRP A 225 -15.05 6.70 -16.99
C TRP A 225 -16.19 5.68 -17.05
N ALA A 226 -16.17 4.68 -16.17
CA ALA A 226 -17.21 3.65 -16.12
C ALA A 226 -18.61 4.23 -15.84
N LYS A 227 -19.67 3.68 -16.45
CA LYS A 227 -21.06 4.18 -16.35
C LYS A 227 -21.65 4.26 -14.92
N GLY A 228 -20.98 3.70 -13.92
CA GLY A 228 -21.44 3.68 -12.53
C GLY A 228 -20.71 4.64 -11.58
N ILE A 229 -19.67 5.33 -12.05
CA ILE A 229 -18.89 6.27 -11.21
C ILE A 229 -19.48 7.68 -11.30
N THR A 230 -19.60 8.35 -10.17
CA THR A 230 -20.08 9.74 -10.09
C THR A 230 -18.93 10.71 -10.33
N LEU A 231 -19.26 11.96 -10.71
CA LEU A 231 -18.25 13.02 -10.90
C LEU A 231 -17.44 13.29 -9.63
N GLY A 232 -18.09 13.30 -8.46
CA GLY A 232 -17.39 13.49 -7.19
C GLY A 232 -16.39 12.36 -6.88
N GLU A 233 -16.77 11.11 -7.15
CA GLU A 233 -15.85 9.97 -6.99
C GLU A 233 -14.66 10.03 -7.97
N GLN A 234 -14.89 10.48 -9.21
CA GLN A 234 -13.81 10.74 -10.17
C GLN A 234 -12.87 11.81 -9.65
N GLN A 235 -13.41 12.92 -9.13
CA GLN A 235 -12.63 14.02 -8.59
C GLN A 235 -11.80 13.59 -7.38
N GLU A 236 -12.37 12.82 -6.46
CA GLU A 236 -11.64 12.31 -5.28
C GLU A 236 -10.48 11.38 -5.66
N LEU A 237 -10.69 10.48 -6.63
CA LEU A 237 -9.65 9.61 -7.16
C LEU A 237 -8.53 10.42 -7.82
N LEU A 238 -8.88 11.42 -8.64
CA LEU A 238 -7.91 12.26 -9.33
C LEU A 238 -7.11 13.14 -8.37
N LEU A 239 -7.78 13.76 -7.39
CA LEU A 239 -7.12 14.57 -6.38
C LEU A 239 -6.11 13.74 -5.59
N SER A 240 -6.51 12.54 -5.14
CA SER A 240 -5.63 11.64 -4.39
C SER A 240 -4.48 11.13 -5.26
N ALA A 241 -4.74 10.73 -6.50
CA ALA A 241 -3.71 10.25 -7.41
C ALA A 241 -2.67 11.34 -7.76
N ARG A 242 -3.13 12.56 -8.04
CA ARG A 242 -2.24 13.71 -8.30
C ARG A 242 -1.42 14.07 -7.08
N ALA A 243 -2.01 14.07 -5.89
CA ALA A 243 -1.27 14.32 -4.65
C ALA A 243 -0.14 13.29 -4.45
N THR A 244 -0.41 12.01 -4.72
CA THR A 244 0.61 10.95 -4.67
C THR A 244 1.75 11.19 -5.65
N LEU A 245 1.44 11.53 -6.90
CA LEU A 245 2.47 11.77 -7.91
C LEU A 245 3.29 13.04 -7.62
N LYS A 246 2.65 14.12 -7.17
CA LYS A 246 3.33 15.35 -6.75
C LYS A 246 4.24 15.09 -5.56
N LEU A 247 3.80 14.31 -4.57
CA LEU A 247 4.66 13.91 -3.46
C LEU A 247 5.85 13.09 -3.95
N HIS A 248 5.60 12.12 -4.83
CA HIS A 248 6.63 11.26 -5.41
C HIS A 248 7.67 12.00 -6.27
N ARG A 249 7.30 13.16 -6.84
CA ARG A 249 8.24 14.04 -7.56
C ARG A 249 9.37 14.53 -6.65
N HIS A 250 9.05 14.83 -5.39
CA HIS A 250 9.98 15.42 -4.41
C HIS A 250 10.54 14.39 -3.43
N ASP A 251 10.01 13.17 -3.44
CA ASP A 251 10.45 12.08 -2.58
C ASP A 251 11.41 11.13 -3.32
N GLU A 252 12.66 11.12 -2.88
CA GLU A 252 13.69 10.18 -3.33
C GLU A 252 13.57 8.83 -2.61
N LEU A 253 12.80 8.76 -1.53
CA LEU A 253 12.77 7.62 -0.63
C LEU A 253 11.57 6.71 -0.97
N ILE A 254 11.63 6.01 -2.10
CA ILE A 254 10.73 4.87 -2.31
C ILE A 254 11.27 3.69 -1.48
N TRP A 255 10.50 3.23 -0.50
CA TRP A 255 10.98 2.27 0.49
C TRP A 255 10.51 0.83 0.23
N THR A 256 9.28 0.63 -0.28
CA THR A 256 8.69 -0.71 -0.38
C THR A 256 8.04 -1.01 -1.74
N ASN A 257 7.81 -2.29 -2.01
CA ASN A 257 7.07 -2.72 -3.20
C ASN A 257 5.61 -2.28 -3.13
N TRP A 258 5.04 -2.22 -1.93
CA TRP A 258 3.70 -1.66 -1.72
C TRP A 258 3.60 -0.19 -2.18
N ASP A 259 4.58 0.65 -1.82
CA ASP A 259 4.64 2.05 -2.28
C ASP A 259 4.61 2.13 -3.81
N LEU A 260 5.46 1.32 -4.46
CA LEU A 260 5.58 1.29 -5.92
C LEU A 260 4.24 0.96 -6.58
N VAL A 261 3.53 -0.07 -6.09
CA VAL A 261 2.24 -0.46 -6.64
C VAL A 261 1.22 0.67 -6.52
N LEU A 262 1.15 1.36 -5.38
CA LEU A 262 0.23 2.48 -5.17
C LEU A 262 0.56 3.69 -6.04
N ILE A 263 1.84 4.06 -6.16
CA ILE A 263 2.28 5.18 -7.00
C ILE A 263 2.05 4.86 -8.48
N THR A 264 2.36 3.65 -8.94
CA THR A 264 2.06 3.23 -10.32
C THR A 264 0.56 3.24 -10.57
N TRP A 265 -0.25 2.81 -9.60
CA TRP A 265 -1.70 2.86 -9.73
C TRP A 265 -2.23 4.30 -9.85
N ALA A 266 -1.69 5.24 -9.06
CA ALA A 266 -1.98 6.67 -9.19
C ALA A 266 -1.67 7.20 -10.60
N ALA A 267 -0.50 6.84 -11.13
CA ALA A 267 -0.10 7.19 -12.50
C ALA A 267 -1.08 6.63 -13.56
N LEU A 268 -1.58 5.40 -13.38
CA LEU A 268 -2.59 4.83 -14.28
C LEU A 268 -3.92 5.58 -14.22
N ILE A 269 -4.38 6.01 -13.04
CA ILE A 269 -5.59 6.84 -12.90
C ILE A 269 -5.41 8.17 -13.64
N VAL A 270 -4.28 8.84 -13.43
CA VAL A 270 -3.96 10.12 -14.08
C VAL A 270 -3.87 9.98 -15.60
N LEU A 271 -3.33 8.88 -16.12
CA LEU A 271 -3.34 8.57 -17.55
C LEU A 271 -4.75 8.38 -18.12
N GLN A 272 -5.69 7.83 -17.35
CA GLN A 272 -7.08 7.76 -17.79
C GLN A 272 -7.71 9.17 -17.84
N ALA A 273 -7.34 10.05 -16.92
CA ALA A 273 -7.77 11.45 -16.88
C ALA A 273 -7.38 12.21 -18.15
N THR A 274 -6.13 12.07 -18.58
CA THR A 274 -5.60 12.74 -19.78
C THR A 274 -6.28 12.23 -21.06
N CYS A 275 -6.63 10.94 -21.11
CA CYS A 275 -7.43 10.38 -22.21
C CYS A 275 -8.87 10.95 -22.26
N GLY A 276 -9.46 11.28 -21.10
CA GLY A 276 -10.86 11.71 -20.97
C GLY A 276 -11.08 13.22 -20.82
N CYS A 277 -10.12 14.04 -21.28
CA CYS A 277 -10.17 15.51 -21.24
C CYS A 277 -10.20 16.12 -19.82
N ALA A 278 -9.81 15.38 -18.78
CA ALA A 278 -9.68 15.88 -17.40
C ALA A 278 -8.22 15.98 -16.93
N GLY A 279 -7.26 16.01 -17.87
CA GLY A 279 -5.83 16.12 -17.58
C GLY A 279 -5.40 17.52 -17.13
N GLU A 280 -4.41 17.58 -16.24
CA GLU A 280 -3.69 18.79 -15.82
C GLU A 280 -2.32 18.90 -16.54
N PRO A 281 -1.72 20.11 -16.63
CA PRO A 281 -0.46 20.31 -17.35
C PRO A 281 0.71 19.44 -16.88
N ASP A 282 0.76 19.17 -15.57
CA ASP A 282 1.85 18.43 -14.92
C ASP A 282 1.67 16.90 -14.97
N ASP A 283 0.45 16.42 -15.26
CA ASP A 283 0.07 15.01 -15.15
C ASP A 283 1.00 14.08 -15.96
N LEU A 284 1.24 14.41 -17.24
CA LEU A 284 2.11 13.59 -18.10
C LEU A 284 3.58 13.68 -17.70
N THR A 285 4.01 14.82 -17.14
CA THR A 285 5.38 15.00 -16.66
C THR A 285 5.64 14.09 -15.47
N ASP A 286 4.70 14.05 -14.52
CA ASP A 286 4.80 13.20 -13.33
C ASP A 286 4.76 11.71 -13.64
N VAL A 287 3.88 11.30 -14.55
CA VAL A 287 3.81 9.91 -14.99
C VAL A 287 5.12 9.47 -15.65
N LYS A 288 5.70 10.32 -16.51
CA LYS A 288 7.00 10.03 -17.15
C LYS A 288 8.14 10.01 -16.15
N LEU A 289 8.13 10.87 -15.14
CA LEU A 289 9.11 10.86 -14.06
C LEU A 289 9.06 9.53 -13.29
N HIS A 290 7.86 9.07 -12.92
CA HIS A 290 7.71 7.80 -12.25
C HIS A 290 8.18 6.62 -13.13
N LEU A 291 7.84 6.61 -14.42
CA LEU A 291 8.34 5.60 -15.36
C LEU A 291 9.88 5.60 -15.44
N ALA A 292 10.50 6.77 -15.51
CA ALA A 292 11.96 6.88 -15.53
C ALA A 292 12.59 6.35 -14.23
N LYS A 293 12.00 6.65 -13.07
CA LYS A 293 12.42 6.07 -11.77
C LYS A 293 12.28 4.54 -11.78
N LEU A 294 11.21 4.00 -12.36
CA LEU A 294 11.02 2.55 -12.52
C LEU A 294 12.09 1.90 -13.40
N GLU A 295 12.41 2.51 -14.54
CA GLU A 295 13.42 2.00 -15.47
C GLU A 295 14.83 2.02 -14.88
N GLN A 296 15.16 3.03 -14.08
CA GLN A 296 16.46 3.18 -13.42
C GLN A 296 16.71 2.13 -12.33
N ALA A 297 15.67 1.70 -11.60
CA ALA A 297 15.79 0.82 -10.44
C ALA A 297 15.47 -0.67 -10.73
N LYS A 298 15.35 -1.04 -12.01
CA LYS A 298 15.00 -2.37 -12.53
C LYS A 298 15.87 -3.54 -12.03
N ASP A 299 17.04 -3.27 -11.45
CA ASP A 299 18.03 -4.28 -11.03
C ASP A 299 17.67 -5.07 -9.75
N THR A 300 16.50 -4.84 -9.14
CA THR A 300 16.19 -5.39 -7.80
C THR A 300 15.07 -6.45 -7.75
N ASP A 301 14.05 -6.37 -8.60
CA ASP A 301 13.05 -7.44 -8.86
C ASP A 301 12.54 -7.34 -10.31
N PRO A 302 13.02 -8.16 -11.25
CA PRO A 302 12.69 -7.98 -12.66
C PRO A 302 11.21 -8.24 -12.97
N ALA A 303 10.47 -9.00 -12.16
CA ALA A 303 9.11 -9.43 -12.51
C ALA A 303 8.06 -8.37 -12.18
N LEU A 304 8.07 -7.85 -10.94
CA LEU A 304 7.15 -6.78 -10.54
C LEU A 304 7.40 -5.51 -11.35
N TRP A 305 8.66 -5.08 -11.43
CA TRP A 305 9.03 -3.85 -12.12
C TRP A 305 8.70 -3.92 -13.61
N ALA A 306 8.98 -5.04 -14.28
CA ALA A 306 8.59 -5.21 -15.68
C ALA A 306 7.07 -5.14 -15.87
N ARG A 307 6.28 -5.67 -14.92
CA ARG A 307 4.81 -5.58 -14.96
C ARG A 307 4.33 -4.14 -14.82
N LEU A 308 4.86 -3.38 -13.85
CA LEU A 308 4.49 -1.99 -13.61
C LEU A 308 4.88 -1.10 -14.81
N ILE A 309 6.13 -1.23 -15.29
CA ILE A 309 6.65 -0.54 -16.48
C ILE A 309 5.77 -0.84 -17.70
N SER A 310 5.57 -2.12 -18.03
CA SER A 310 4.79 -2.51 -19.20
C SER A 310 3.36 -1.95 -19.15
N ARG A 311 2.76 -1.90 -17.95
CA ARG A 311 1.41 -1.37 -17.82
C ARG A 311 1.35 0.14 -17.99
N LEU A 312 2.34 0.88 -17.49
CA LEU A 312 2.45 2.33 -17.69
C LEU A 312 2.74 2.70 -19.14
N GLU A 313 3.66 2.00 -19.79
CA GLU A 313 3.97 2.19 -21.21
C GLU A 313 2.71 2.00 -22.08
N GLU A 314 1.94 0.95 -21.79
CA GLU A 314 0.67 0.71 -22.47
C GLU A 314 -0.35 1.83 -22.21
N GLY A 315 -0.42 2.37 -21.00
CA GLY A 315 -1.25 3.53 -20.67
C GLY A 315 -0.82 4.80 -21.40
N LEU A 316 0.48 5.08 -21.44
CA LEU A 316 1.06 6.22 -22.15
C LEU A 316 0.78 6.13 -23.65
N ARG A 317 0.96 4.96 -24.25
CA ARG A 317 0.67 4.72 -25.68
C ARG A 317 -0.81 5.00 -26.00
N LYS A 318 -1.74 4.63 -25.12
CA LYS A 318 -3.17 4.94 -25.25
C LYS A 318 -3.44 6.43 -25.17
N SER A 319 -2.79 7.15 -24.25
CA SER A 319 -2.95 8.61 -24.13
C SER A 319 -2.45 9.40 -25.34
N GLN A 320 -1.52 8.83 -26.10
CA GLN A 320 -0.95 9.43 -27.31
C GLN A 320 -1.72 9.05 -28.58
N ALA A 321 -2.64 8.08 -28.52
CA ALA A 321 -3.44 7.69 -29.66
C ALA A 321 -4.46 8.79 -30.01
N PRO A 322 -4.65 9.12 -31.30
CA PRO A 322 -5.65 10.10 -31.69
C PRO A 322 -7.03 9.63 -31.24
N ALA A 323 -7.78 10.52 -30.57
CA ALA A 323 -9.10 10.21 -30.07
C ALA A 323 -10.00 9.70 -31.22
N PRO A 324 -10.71 8.56 -31.05
CA PRO A 324 -11.69 8.15 -32.04
C PRO A 324 -12.73 9.25 -32.21
N THR A 325 -13.14 9.49 -33.45
CA THR A 325 -13.95 10.62 -33.96
C THR A 325 -15.33 10.79 -33.31
N GLU A 326 -15.68 9.97 -32.32
CA GLU A 326 -16.84 10.10 -31.44
C GLU A 326 -16.36 10.53 -30.03
N SER A 327 -15.58 11.61 -29.94
CA SER A 327 -15.31 12.24 -28.66
C SER A 327 -16.61 12.88 -28.17
N LYS A 328 -17.34 12.14 -27.31
CA LYS A 328 -18.36 12.73 -26.45
C LYS A 328 -17.70 13.94 -25.78
N GLN A 329 -18.18 15.13 -26.10
CA GLN A 329 -17.80 16.35 -25.39
C GLN A 329 -18.01 16.07 -23.91
N CYS A 330 -16.90 15.90 -23.18
CA CYS A 330 -16.93 15.78 -21.73
C CYS A 330 -17.21 17.20 -21.25
N GLU A 331 -18.49 17.51 -21.04
CA GLU A 331 -18.92 18.74 -20.38
C GLU A 331 -18.45 18.68 -18.92
N TYR A 332 -17.16 18.98 -18.71
CA TYR A 332 -16.61 19.31 -17.40
C TYR A 332 -17.09 20.71 -17.03
N VAL A 333 -18.41 20.87 -16.89
CA VAL A 333 -19.03 22.14 -16.55
C VAL A 333 -18.87 22.30 -15.04
N SER A 334 -17.99 23.22 -14.66
CA SER A 334 -17.85 23.71 -13.30
C SER A 334 -19.11 24.50 -12.92
N THR A 335 -20.19 23.81 -12.57
CA THR A 335 -21.43 24.43 -12.09
C THR A 335 -21.76 23.94 -10.69
N ASN A 336 -21.62 24.87 -9.73
CA ASN A 336 -22.06 24.78 -8.33
C ASN A 336 -21.72 23.45 -7.64
N LEU A 337 -20.48 23.35 -7.16
CA LEU A 337 -20.00 22.23 -6.37
C LEU A 337 -20.69 22.26 -5.00
N ASP A 338 -21.77 21.49 -4.88
CA ASP A 338 -22.15 20.93 -3.59
C ASP A 338 -20.99 20.04 -3.16
N TYR A 339 -20.15 20.50 -2.24
CA TYR A 339 -18.96 19.80 -1.75
C TYR A 339 -19.28 18.64 -0.79
N SER A 340 -20.56 18.28 -0.62
CA SER A 340 -21.01 17.18 0.26
C SER A 340 -20.56 15.79 -0.19
N TRP A 341 -20.02 15.64 -1.41
CA TRP A 341 -19.51 14.37 -1.94
C TRP A 341 -18.06 14.05 -1.56
N HIS A 342 -17.30 14.99 -1.00
CA HIS A 342 -15.92 14.75 -0.61
C HIS A 342 -15.83 13.62 0.41
N ILE A 343 -14.99 12.64 0.10
CA ILE A 343 -14.73 11.51 1.00
C ILE A 343 -13.66 11.91 2.00
N PHE A 344 -12.70 12.73 1.56
CA PHE A 344 -11.65 13.27 2.40
C PHE A 344 -11.64 14.79 2.39
N ASP A 345 -11.07 15.40 3.43
CA ASP A 345 -10.84 16.84 3.49
C ASP A 345 -9.78 17.28 2.48
N GLU A 346 -10.14 18.19 1.56
CA GLU A 346 -9.20 18.79 0.61
C GLU A 346 -8.13 19.64 1.30
N VAL A 347 -8.43 20.25 2.45
CA VAL A 347 -7.49 21.10 3.19
C VAL A 347 -6.28 20.30 3.67
N SER A 348 -6.47 19.02 3.97
CA SER A 348 -5.39 18.07 4.27
C SER A 348 -4.34 18.00 3.17
N LEU A 349 -4.73 18.22 1.91
CA LEU A 349 -3.84 18.26 0.74
C LEU A 349 -3.38 19.69 0.38
N ARG A 350 -3.80 20.74 1.10
CA ARG A 350 -3.36 22.13 0.86
C ARG A 350 -2.24 22.59 1.77
N ASN A 351 -2.04 21.94 2.92
CA ASN A 351 -0.93 22.20 3.84
C ASN A 351 0.44 21.76 3.30
N ILE A 352 0.57 21.62 1.98
CA ILE A 352 1.78 21.15 1.35
C ILE A 352 2.82 22.28 1.33
N GLY A 353 3.72 22.24 2.30
CA GLY A 353 5.02 22.90 2.18
C GLY A 353 5.91 22.08 1.25
N PHE A 354 5.71 22.19 -0.07
CA PHE A 354 6.78 21.87 -1.02
C PHE A 354 7.81 23.00 -0.91
N THR A 355 8.68 22.94 0.11
CA THR A 355 9.86 23.80 0.13
C THR A 355 10.75 23.37 -1.03
N GLY A 356 10.81 24.21 -2.07
CA GLY A 356 11.62 24.00 -3.26
C GLY A 356 13.12 24.07 -3.01
#